data_AF-A0A7C3ASC0-F1
#
_entry.id   AF-A0A7C3ASC0-F1
#
_cell.length_a   1.000
_cell.length_b   1.000
_cell.length_c   1.000
_cell.angle_alpha   90.00
_cell.angle_beta   90.00
_cell.angle_gamma   90.00
#
_symmetry.space_group_name_H-M   'P 1'
#
loop_
_entity.id
_entity.type
_entity.pdbx_description
1 polymer ?
#
loop_
_entity_poly.entity_id
_entity_poly.type
_entity_poly.pdbx_seq_one_letter_code
_entity_poly.pdbx_strand_id
1 'polypeptide(L)'
;MTVVKRTYAMPDETIKRFEAAVPPGRRSALVAHLVKEWVAEQRRQELARTVVEGCREMSEEYLQLEQDFHPLEEEVVHATYRNKAPKVATGLMPI
;
A
#
# COMPACT_ATOMS: atom_id res chain seq x y z
N MET A 1 22.32 10.76 -17.63
CA MET A 1 22.08 9.32 -17.39
C MET A 1 23.29 8.56 -17.90
N THR A 2 23.98 7.82 -17.04
CA THR A 2 25.20 7.09 -17.42
C THR A 2 24.83 5.67 -17.84
N VAL A 3 25.17 5.29 -19.07
CA VAL A 3 24.87 3.93 -19.58
C VAL A 3 26.01 3.00 -19.17
N VAL A 4 25.67 1.92 -18.48
CA VAL A 4 26.62 0.90 -18.04
C VAL A 4 26.40 -0.37 -18.86
N LYS A 5 27.43 -0.82 -19.59
CA LYS A 5 27.37 -2.08 -20.35
C LYS A 5 27.65 -3.27 -19.44
N ARG A 6 26.85 -4.33 -19.61
CA ARG A 6 26.96 -5.61 -18.92
C ARG A 6 26.70 -6.74 -19.91
N THR A 7 27.39 -7.85 -19.72
CA THR A 7 27.25 -9.05 -20.53
C THR A 7 26.67 -10.15 -19.63
N TYR A 8 25.61 -10.80 -20.09
CA TYR A 8 24.94 -11.87 -19.37
C TYR A 8 24.85 -13.10 -20.25
N ALA A 9 25.02 -14.28 -19.66
CA ALA A 9 24.71 -15.54 -20.32
C ALA A 9 23.20 -15.81 -20.18
N MET A 10 22.57 -16.24 -21.28
CA MET A 10 21.18 -16.65 -21.29
C MET A 10 21.04 -17.95 -22.06
N PRO A 11 20.03 -18.78 -21.76
CA PRO A 11 19.73 -19.96 -22.55
C PRO A 11 19.48 -19.59 -24.02
N ASP A 12 20.04 -20.38 -24.93
CA ASP A 12 19.94 -20.17 -26.38
C ASP A 12 18.49 -20.07 -26.86
N GLU A 13 17.63 -20.97 -26.37
CA GLU A 13 16.19 -20.98 -26.68
C GLU A 13 15.50 -19.66 -26.29
N THR A 14 15.84 -19.11 -25.12
CA THR A 14 15.29 -17.86 -24.62
C THR A 14 15.70 -16.68 -25.49
N ILE A 15 16.97 -16.59 -25.88
CA ILE A 15 17.46 -15.54 -26.78
C ILE A 15 16.80 -15.66 -28.15
N LYS A 16 16.72 -16.87 -28.73
CA LYS A 16 16.05 -17.07 -30.03
C LYS A 16 14.61 -16.59 -30.02
N ARG A 17 13.84 -16.95 -28.98
CA ARG A 17 12.44 -16.48 -28.83
C ARG A 17 12.36 -14.97 -28.64
N PHE A 18 13.23 -14.41 -27.80
CA PHE A 18 13.29 -12.97 -27.57
C PHE A 18 13.62 -12.22 -28.86
N GLU A 19 14.62 -12.67 -29.62
CA GLU A 19 15.04 -12.02 -30.86
C GLU A 19 14.01 -12.15 -31.99
N ALA A 20 13.24 -13.24 -32.03
CA ALA A 20 12.13 -13.41 -32.96
C ALA A 20 10.94 -12.49 -32.63
N ALA A 21 10.69 -12.23 -31.34
CA ALA A 21 9.56 -11.42 -30.89
C ALA A 21 9.84 -9.90 -30.86
N VAL A 22 11.12 -9.50 -30.79
CA VAL A 22 11.50 -8.10 -30.52
C VAL A 22 12.20 -7.49 -31.74
N PRO A 23 11.69 -6.35 -32.25
CA PRO A 23 12.31 -5.66 -33.38
C PRO A 23 13.80 -5.34 -33.14
N PRO A 24 14.63 -5.38 -34.20
CA PRO A 24 16.01 -4.92 -34.14
C PRO A 24 16.10 -3.50 -33.57
N GLY A 25 17.13 -3.23 -32.77
CA GLY A 25 17.34 -1.92 -32.13
C GLY A 25 16.50 -1.64 -30.88
N ARG A 26 15.47 -2.46 -30.55
CA ARG A 26 14.67 -2.31 -29.32
C ARG A 26 15.04 -3.26 -28.19
N ARG A 27 15.91 -4.24 -28.46
CA ARG A 27 16.30 -5.30 -27.51
C ARG A 27 16.79 -4.75 -26.17
N SER A 28 17.78 -3.86 -26.19
CA SER A 28 18.34 -3.28 -24.96
C SER A 28 17.34 -2.40 -24.21
N ALA A 29 16.46 -1.70 -24.93
CA ALA A 29 15.42 -0.88 -24.32
C ALA A 29 14.37 -1.74 -23.60
N LEU A 30 13.98 -2.86 -24.21
CA LEU A 30 13.06 -3.81 -23.60
C LEU A 30 13.69 -4.49 -22.38
N VAL A 31 14.95 -4.93 -22.46
CA VAL A 31 15.65 -5.50 -21.30
C VAL A 31 15.74 -4.47 -20.17
N ALA A 32 16.07 -3.21 -20.47
CA ALA A 32 16.12 -2.15 -19.47
C ALA A 32 14.74 -1.91 -18.81
N HIS A 33 13.67 -1.96 -19.60
CA HIS A 33 12.31 -1.86 -19.10
C HIS A 33 11.95 -3.02 -18.17
N LEU A 34 12.20 -4.27 -18.59
CA LEU A 34 11.93 -5.46 -17.79
C LEU A 34 12.70 -5.47 -16.47
N VAL A 35 13.99 -5.08 -16.51
CA VAL A 35 14.81 -4.96 -15.29
C VAL A 35 14.23 -3.89 -14.36
N LYS A 36 13.82 -2.73 -14.89
CA LYS A 36 13.20 -1.67 -14.10
C LYS A 36 11.90 -2.15 -13.43
N GLU A 37 11.04 -2.80 -14.19
CA GLU A 37 9.77 -3.32 -13.66
C GLU A 37 9.98 -4.37 -12.59
N TRP A 38 10.89 -5.31 -12.84
CA TRP A 38 11.22 -6.36 -11.90
C TRP A 38 11.78 -5.78 -10.59
N VAL A 39 12.72 -4.83 -10.66
CA VAL A 39 13.26 -4.16 -9.46
C VAL A 39 12.18 -3.41 -8.70
N ALA A 40 11.29 -2.69 -9.40
CA ALA A 40 10.18 -1.99 -8.76
C ALA A 40 9.22 -2.95 -8.04
N GLU A 41 8.94 -4.11 -8.65
CA GLU A 41 8.11 -5.15 -8.03
C GLU A 41 8.79 -5.77 -6.82
N GLN A 42 10.07 -6.11 -6.90
CA GLN A 42 10.81 -6.62 -5.74
C GLN A 42 10.78 -5.62 -4.57
N ARG A 43 10.90 -4.32 -4.86
CA ARG A 43 10.80 -3.28 -3.82
C ARG A 43 9.41 -3.20 -3.21
N ARG A 44 8.34 -3.31 -4.01
CA ARG A 44 6.96 -3.36 -3.50
C ARG A 44 6.74 -4.57 -2.58
N GLN A 45 7.22 -5.74 -2.99
CA GLN A 45 7.11 -6.97 -2.20
C GLN A 45 7.87 -6.87 -0.88
N GLU A 46 9.06 -6.29 -0.90
CA GLU A 46 9.84 -6.00 0.30
C GLU A 46 9.08 -5.07 1.25
N LEU A 47 8.59 -3.93 0.75
CA LEU A 47 7.80 -2.99 1.54
C LEU A 47 6.54 -3.64 2.13
N ALA A 48 5.83 -4.46 1.34
CA ALA A 48 4.67 -5.18 1.82
C ALA A 48 5.00 -6.13 2.98
N ARG A 49 6.12 -6.88 2.88
CA ARG A 49 6.60 -7.72 3.99
C ARG A 49 6.91 -6.89 5.22
N THR A 50 7.69 -5.80 5.07
CA THR A 50 8.06 -4.94 6.20
C THR A 50 6.85 -4.35 6.90
N VAL A 51 5.81 -3.92 6.15
CA VAL A 51 4.57 -3.41 6.75
C VAL A 51 3.85 -4.51 7.52
N VAL A 52 3.69 -5.70 6.95
CA VAL A 52 3.01 -6.82 7.62
C VAL A 52 3.77 -7.25 8.88
N GLU A 53 5.09 -7.32 8.83
CA GLU A 53 5.95 -7.66 9.96
C GLU A 53 5.83 -6.59 11.05
N GLY A 54 5.97 -5.31 10.71
CA GLY A 54 5.82 -4.22 11.67
C GLY A 54 4.43 -4.17 12.31
N CYS A 55 3.36 -4.42 11.55
CA CYS A 55 2.01 -4.51 12.11
C CYS A 55 1.85 -5.68 13.09
N ARG A 56 2.53 -6.81 12.85
CA ARG A 56 2.50 -7.95 13.77
C ARG A 56 3.27 -7.65 15.05
N GLU A 57 4.46 -7.08 14.92
CA GLU A 57 5.31 -6.72 16.07
C GLU A 57 4.61 -5.73 17.00
N MET A 58 3.94 -4.72 16.43
CA MET A 58 3.26 -3.68 17.19
C MET A 58 1.82 -4.03 17.61
N SER A 59 1.33 -5.22 17.27
CA SER A 59 -0.09 -5.55 17.42
C SER A 59 -0.58 -5.49 18.87
N GLU A 60 0.24 -5.95 19.82
CA GLU A 60 -0.09 -5.94 21.25
C GLU A 60 -0.09 -4.53 21.83
N GLU A 61 0.90 -3.70 21.48
CA GLU A 61 0.98 -2.31 21.93
C GLU A 61 -0.17 -1.48 21.39
N TYR A 62 -0.51 -1.64 20.10
CA TYR A 62 -1.66 -0.95 19.51
C TYR A 62 -2.98 -1.42 20.10
N LEU A 63 -3.12 -2.71 20.42
CA LEU A 63 -4.31 -3.23 21.08
C LEU A 63 -4.47 -2.66 22.49
N GLN A 64 -3.39 -2.58 23.26
CA GLN A 64 -3.43 -1.99 24.60
C GLN A 64 -3.81 -0.51 24.54
N LEU A 65 -3.22 0.24 23.59
CA LEU A 65 -3.56 1.64 23.39
C LEU A 65 -5.04 1.81 23.00
N GLU A 66 -5.56 0.96 22.12
CA GLU A 66 -6.98 0.97 21.76
C GLU A 66 -7.85 0.76 23.01
N GLN A 67 -7.56 -0.25 23.82
CA GLN A 67 -8.32 -0.54 25.05
C GLN A 67 -8.27 0.62 26.06
N ASP A 68 -7.12 1.25 26.23
CA ASP A 68 -6.93 2.34 27.19
C ASP A 68 -7.73 3.60 26.82
N PHE A 69 -7.87 3.87 25.52
CA PHE A 69 -8.49 5.10 25.01
C PHE A 69 -9.89 4.90 24.41
N HIS A 70 -10.33 3.66 24.17
CA HIS A 70 -11.66 3.34 23.66
C HIS A 70 -12.80 4.06 24.42
N PRO A 71 -12.80 4.11 25.77
CA PRO A 71 -13.88 4.78 26.51
C PRO A 71 -13.96 6.28 26.21
N LEU A 72 -12.81 6.93 25.95
CA LEU A 72 -12.76 8.35 25.60
C LEU A 72 -13.28 8.60 24.18
N GLU A 73 -12.99 7.69 23.25
CA GLU A 73 -13.55 7.75 21.90
C GLU A 73 -15.08 7.61 21.92
N GLU A 74 -15.61 6.68 22.71
CA GLU A 74 -17.05 6.51 22.90
C GLU A 74 -17.71 7.78 23.45
N GLU A 75 -17.10 8.44 24.44
CA GLU A 75 -17.61 9.69 25.01
C GLU A 75 -17.69 10.81 23.96
N VAL A 76 -16.63 10.97 23.14
CA VAL A 76 -16.59 11.98 22.07
C VAL A 76 -17.67 11.70 21.01
N VAL A 77 -17.83 10.43 20.63
CA VAL A 77 -18.87 9.99 19.70
C VAL A 77 -20.25 10.30 20.27
N HIS A 78 -20.53 9.93 21.52
CA HIS A 78 -21.82 10.21 22.15
C HIS A 78 -22.09 11.72 22.31
N ALA A 79 -21.09 12.51 22.67
CA ALA A 79 -21.22 13.97 22.80
C ALA A 79 -21.52 14.63 21.45
N THR A 80 -20.89 14.17 20.36
CA THR A 80 -21.14 14.70 19.01
C THR A 80 -22.52 14.32 18.48
N TYR A 81 -23.02 13.11 18.75
CA TYR A 81 -24.38 12.72 18.39
C TYR A 81 -25.44 13.41 19.26
N ARG A 82 -25.19 13.61 20.55
CA ARG A 82 -26.08 14.36 21.47
C ARG A 82 -26.25 15.81 21.04
N ASN A 83 -25.18 16.46 20.55
CA ASN A 83 -25.23 17.85 20.07
C ASN A 83 -25.88 18.03 18.69
N LYS A 84 -26.01 16.96 17.89
CA LYS A 84 -26.69 16.97 16.58
C LYS A 84 -28.15 16.54 16.64
N ALA A 85 -28.64 16.07 17.79
CA ALA A 85 -30.06 15.76 17.96
C ALA A 85 -30.89 17.06 17.85
N PRO A 86 -31.89 17.14 16.95
CA PRO A 86 -32.76 18.31 16.89
C PRO A 86 -33.47 18.46 18.24
N LYS A 87 -33.40 19.66 18.83
CA LYS A 87 -34.24 20.03 19.97
C LYS A 87 -35.68 19.91 19.52
N VAL A 88 -36.33 18.78 19.80
CA VAL A 88 -37.78 18.66 19.63
C VAL A 88 -38.38 19.69 20.58
N ALA A 89 -38.94 20.76 20.00
CA ALA A 89 -39.58 21.81 20.74
C ALA A 89 -40.77 21.20 21.50
N THR A 90 -40.59 20.94 22.80
CA THR A 90 -41.68 20.72 23.74
C THR A 90 -42.44 22.04 23.90
N GLY A 91 -43.30 22.33 22.92
CA GLY A 91 -44.40 23.27 23.03
C GLY A 91 -45.64 22.54 23.51
N LEU A 92 -45.74 22.28 24.80
CA LEU A 92 -47.01 21.99 25.46
C LEU A 92 -47.55 23.32 25.97
N MET A 93 -48.51 23.90 25.23
CA MET A 93 -49.34 24.99 25.73
C MET A 93 -50.24 24.46 26.86
N PRO A 94 -50.34 25.16 28.01
CA PRO A 94 -51.42 24.91 28.95
C PRO A 94 -52.74 25.46 28.37
N ILE A 95 -53.80 24.69 28.56
CA ILE A 95 -55.20 25.05 28.27
C ILE A 95 -55.65 26.17 29.22
#